data_AF-A0A2K6G472-F1
#
_entry.id   AF-A0A2K6G472-F1
#
_cell.length_a   1.000
_cell.length_b   1.000
_cell.length_c   1.000
_cell.angle_alpha   90.00
_cell.angle_beta   90.00
_cell.angle_gamma   90.00
#
_symmetry.space_group_name_H-M   'P 1'
#
loop_
_entity.id
_entity.type
_entity.pdbx_description
1 polymer ?
#
loop_
_entity_poly.entity_id
_entity_poly.type
_entity_poly.pdbx_seq_one_letter_code
_entity_poly.pdbx_strand_id
1 'polypeptide(L)'
;RNWRRRDLITLQDPEAKYPLPLIEKEQISHNTRRFRFGLPSPDHVLGLPVGNYVHLLARIENDLVVRAYTPVSSDDDRGFVDLIIKIYFKNVHPRYPEGGKMTQYLENMKIGDTILFRGPNGRLFYHGPGNLGVRPDKTSKPEKKLVHHLGMIAGGTGITPMLQLIRHITKNPRDRTKMSLIFANQTEQDILVRKELEEIARIHSDQFHLWYTLDRPPIALCSAEGTARLSSSMQFHK
;
A
#
# COMPACT_ATOMS: atom_id res chain seq x y z
N ARG A 1 19.47 19.87 25.34
CA ARG A 1 19.24 20.70 24.13
C ARG A 1 19.00 19.76 22.95
N ASN A 2 17.75 19.36 22.68
CA ASN A 2 17.42 18.51 21.53
C ASN A 2 16.89 19.40 20.40
N TRP A 3 17.79 19.87 19.54
CA TRP A 3 17.41 20.41 18.24
C TRP A 3 16.88 19.23 17.42
N ARG A 4 15.57 18.98 17.45
CA ARG A 4 14.95 18.10 16.46
C ARG A 4 15.21 18.76 15.11
N ARG A 5 16.16 18.25 14.31
CA ARG A 5 16.26 18.60 12.89
C ARG A 5 14.85 18.41 12.34
N ARG A 6 14.22 19.49 11.87
CA ARG A 6 12.94 19.37 11.16
C ARG A 6 13.22 18.49 9.95
N ASP A 7 12.42 17.45 9.78
CA ASP A 7 12.57 16.56 8.64
C ASP A 7 12.42 17.36 7.34
N LEU A 8 13.29 17.07 6.37
CA LEU A 8 13.16 17.63 5.04
C LEU A 8 12.04 16.87 4.33
N ILE A 9 10.92 17.53 4.09
CA ILE A 9 9.71 16.92 3.54
C ILE A 9 9.65 17.17 2.03
N THR A 10 9.43 16.09 1.27
CA THR A 10 9.29 16.15 -0.20
C THR A 10 7.93 16.72 -0.60
N LEU A 11 6.84 16.14 -0.09
CA LEU A 11 5.47 16.51 -0.44
C LEU A 11 4.97 17.71 0.39
N GLN A 12 5.41 18.91 0.02
CA GLN A 12 5.07 20.15 0.74
C GLN A 12 3.73 20.75 0.31
N ASP A 13 3.35 20.58 -0.95
CA ASP A 13 2.10 21.06 -1.55
C ASP A 13 1.38 19.89 -2.23
N PRO A 14 0.13 19.57 -1.82
CA PRO A 14 -0.63 18.45 -2.37
C PRO A 14 -0.96 18.57 -3.86
N GLU A 15 -0.90 19.77 -4.45
CA GLU A 15 -1.13 20.00 -5.88
C GLU A 15 0.15 20.09 -6.71
N ALA A 16 1.30 20.32 -6.07
CA ALA A 16 2.60 20.35 -6.73
C ALA A 16 2.99 18.96 -7.28
N LYS A 17 3.75 18.98 -8.38
CA LYS A 17 4.24 17.78 -9.06
C LYS A 17 5.74 17.66 -8.82
N TYR A 18 6.14 16.56 -8.20
CA TYR A 18 7.52 16.29 -7.82
C TYR A 18 8.10 15.21 -8.73
N PRO A 19 9.06 15.54 -9.64
CA PRO A 19 9.72 14.54 -10.46
C PRO A 19 10.70 13.74 -9.61
N LEU A 20 10.43 12.45 -9.40
CA LEU A 20 11.31 11.56 -8.63
C LEU A 20 11.94 10.51 -9.56
N PRO A 21 13.27 10.33 -9.53
CA PRO A 21 13.96 9.35 -10.36
C PRO A 21 13.77 7.93 -9.82
N LEU A 22 13.54 6.97 -10.71
CA LEU A 22 13.62 5.55 -10.40
C LEU A 22 15.09 5.19 -10.14
N ILE A 23 15.42 4.81 -8.92
CA ILE A 23 16.80 4.47 -8.52
C ILE A 23 17.00 2.95 -8.37
N GLU A 24 15.91 2.19 -8.18
CA GLU A 24 15.97 0.74 -8.06
C GLU A 24 14.66 0.10 -8.54
N LYS A 25 14.76 -1.05 -9.20
CA LYS A 25 13.61 -1.87 -9.61
C LYS A 25 13.92 -3.33 -9.31
N GLU A 26 13.13 -3.93 -8.42
CA GLU A 26 13.29 -5.32 -7.98
C GLU A 26 12.11 -6.16 -8.45
N GLN A 27 12.40 -7.36 -8.96
CA GLN A 27 11.38 -8.35 -9.31
C GLN A 27 11.01 -9.20 -8.11
N ILE A 28 9.80 -9.02 -7.58
CA ILE A 28 9.26 -9.80 -6.46
C ILE A 28 8.65 -11.11 -6.94
N SER A 29 7.90 -11.06 -8.06
CA SER A 29 7.25 -12.23 -8.66
C SER A 29 7.15 -12.08 -10.18
N HIS A 30 6.51 -13.02 -10.87
CA HIS A 30 6.31 -12.96 -12.32
C HIS A 30 5.63 -11.66 -12.77
N ASN A 31 4.73 -11.09 -11.97
CA ASN A 31 3.98 -9.88 -12.29
C ASN A 31 4.02 -8.82 -11.18
N THR A 32 4.95 -8.89 -10.23
CA THR A 32 5.06 -7.88 -9.17
C THR A 32 6.47 -7.32 -9.12
N ARG A 33 6.57 -6.01 -8.91
CA ARG A 33 7.82 -5.28 -8.75
C ARG A 33 7.78 -4.42 -7.50
N ARG A 34 8.95 -4.19 -6.90
CA ARG A 34 9.20 -3.02 -6.06
C ARG A 34 9.91 -1.96 -6.91
N PHE A 35 9.37 -0.75 -6.91
CA PHE A 35 9.98 0.43 -7.51
C PHE A 35 10.42 1.36 -6.40
N ARG A 36 11.72 1.69 -6.37
CA ARG A 36 12.28 2.67 -5.45
C ARG A 36 12.56 3.96 -6.18
N PHE A 37 11.97 5.05 -5.72
CA PHE A 37 12.25 6.38 -6.25
C PHE A 37 13.08 7.18 -5.26
N GLY A 38 14.10 7.88 -5.75
CA GLY A 38 14.94 8.76 -4.95
C GLY A 38 14.18 10.02 -4.54
N LEU A 39 14.31 10.43 -3.28
CA LEU A 39 13.84 11.72 -2.79
C LEU A 39 14.89 12.82 -3.06
N PRO A 40 14.56 14.12 -2.90
CA PRO A 40 15.46 15.21 -3.29
C PRO A 40 16.85 15.19 -2.61
N SER A 41 16.97 14.57 -1.43
CA SER A 41 18.26 14.26 -0.83
C SER A 41 18.17 13.02 0.09
N PRO A 42 19.29 12.41 0.49
CA PRO A 42 19.32 11.29 1.43
C PRO A 42 18.69 11.60 2.80
N ASP A 43 18.54 12.87 3.16
CA ASP A 43 17.95 13.31 4.43
C ASP A 43 16.44 13.52 4.33
N HIS A 44 15.87 13.55 3.11
CA HIS A 44 14.45 13.77 2.90
C HIS A 44 13.62 12.56 3.29
N VAL A 45 12.41 12.83 3.77
CA VAL A 45 11.30 11.87 3.87
C VAL A 45 10.23 12.25 2.84
N LEU A 46 9.31 11.33 2.54
CA LEU A 46 8.25 11.61 1.58
C LEU A 46 7.30 12.69 2.13
N GLY A 47 6.93 12.61 3.40
CA GLY A 47 5.92 13.46 4.04
C GLY A 47 4.51 12.95 3.80
N LEU A 48 4.29 11.65 3.95
CA LEU A 48 3.00 11.01 3.69
C LEU A 48 2.31 10.60 5.01
N PRO A 49 1.25 11.31 5.44
CA PRO A 49 0.55 10.95 6.66
C PRO A 49 -0.11 9.57 6.52
N VAL A 50 -0.04 8.76 7.58
CA VAL A 50 -0.57 7.39 7.59
C VAL A 50 -2.07 7.38 7.26
N GLY A 51 -2.47 6.53 6.31
CA GLY A 51 -3.80 6.47 5.72
C GLY A 51 -3.94 7.22 4.38
N ASN A 52 -2.90 7.93 3.95
CA ASN A 52 -2.85 8.66 2.68
C ASN A 52 -2.03 7.92 1.63
N TYR A 53 -2.17 8.36 0.39
CA TYR A 53 -1.51 7.84 -0.80
C TYR A 53 -0.98 8.99 -1.67
N VAL A 54 -0.24 8.64 -2.72
CA VAL A 54 0.25 9.57 -3.74
C VAL A 54 -0.37 9.24 -5.09
N HIS A 55 -0.43 10.24 -5.97
CA HIS A 55 -0.70 10.03 -7.39
C HIS A 55 0.60 9.98 -8.16
N LEU A 56 0.74 8.99 -9.05
CA LEU A 56 1.71 9.02 -10.13
C LEU A 56 1.05 9.58 -11.39
N LEU A 57 1.75 10.49 -12.06
CA LEU A 57 1.32 11.11 -13.30
C LEU A 57 2.37 10.84 -14.38
N ALA A 58 1.92 10.33 -15.52
CA ALA A 58 2.74 10.13 -16.70
C ALA A 58 1.94 10.48 -17.95
N ARG A 59 2.62 11.06 -18.95
CA ARG A 59 2.07 11.17 -20.30
C ARG A 59 2.40 9.87 -21.03
N ILE A 60 1.38 9.07 -21.30
CA ILE A 60 1.51 7.77 -21.96
C ILE A 60 0.77 7.92 -23.28
N GLU A 61 1.52 7.89 -24.39
CA GLU A 61 1.02 8.28 -25.71
C GLU A 61 0.47 9.72 -25.68
N ASN A 62 -0.81 9.90 -25.97
CA ASN A 62 -1.49 11.20 -25.96
C ASN A 62 -2.28 11.47 -24.67
N ASP A 63 -2.34 10.52 -23.75
CA ASP A 63 -3.14 10.62 -22.52
C ASP A 63 -2.28 11.03 -21.32
N LEU A 64 -2.80 11.94 -20.50
CA LEU A 64 -2.32 12.13 -19.14
C LEU A 64 -2.93 11.05 -18.24
N VAL A 65 -2.13 10.05 -17.86
CA VAL A 65 -2.58 8.96 -17.00
C VAL A 65 -2.22 9.28 -15.55
N VAL A 66 -3.24 9.30 -14.68
CA VAL A 66 -3.09 9.53 -13.24
C VAL A 66 -3.58 8.31 -12.47
N ARG A 67 -2.74 7.76 -11.57
CA ARG A 67 -3.10 6.60 -10.75
C ARG A 67 -2.63 6.77 -9.31
N ALA A 68 -3.46 6.35 -8.36
CA ALA A 68 -3.15 6.37 -6.95
C ALA A 68 -2.33 5.13 -6.55
N TYR A 69 -1.31 5.33 -5.73
CA TYR A 69 -0.48 4.29 -5.13
C TYR A 69 -0.20 4.62 -3.68
N THR A 70 -0.29 3.61 -2.81
CA THR A 70 0.11 3.76 -1.41
C THR A 70 1.52 3.19 -1.26
N PRO A 71 2.51 4.02 -0.90
CA PRO A 71 3.85 3.53 -0.60
C PRO A 71 3.85 2.50 0.52
N VAL A 72 4.82 1.58 0.42
CA VAL A 72 5.09 0.63 1.49
C VAL A 72 6.16 1.17 2.44
N SER A 73 7.03 2.07 1.99
CA SER A 73 7.93 2.83 2.88
C SER A 73 7.14 3.83 3.74
N SER A 74 7.74 4.30 4.84
CA SER A 74 7.20 5.33 5.73
C SER A 74 8.13 6.55 5.81
N ASP A 75 7.73 7.58 6.55
CA ASP A 75 8.60 8.72 6.85
C ASP A 75 9.73 8.37 7.86
N ASP A 76 9.88 7.10 8.23
CA ASP A 76 11.09 6.59 8.89
C ASP A 76 12.20 6.28 7.86
N ASP A 77 11.82 6.01 6.62
CA ASP A 77 12.72 5.72 5.51
C ASP A 77 13.17 7.05 4.89
N ARG A 78 14.48 7.28 4.90
CA ARG A 78 15.07 8.51 4.35
C ARG A 78 15.67 8.29 2.98
N GLY A 79 15.57 9.29 2.12
CA GLY A 79 16.18 9.34 0.80
C GLY A 79 15.44 8.60 -0.30
N PHE A 80 14.40 7.82 0.02
CA PHE A 80 13.64 7.07 -0.98
C PHE A 80 12.17 6.86 -0.63
N VAL A 81 11.38 6.46 -1.63
CA VAL A 81 10.02 5.92 -1.49
C VAL A 81 9.90 4.61 -2.27
N ASP A 82 9.35 3.58 -1.62
CA ASP A 82 9.10 2.27 -2.25
C ASP A 82 7.62 2.07 -2.58
N LEU A 83 7.33 1.66 -3.82
CA LEU A 83 6.01 1.23 -4.28
C LEU A 83 6.06 -0.25 -4.70
N ILE A 84 5.14 -1.07 -4.18
CA ILE A 84 4.93 -2.45 -4.66
C ILE A 84 3.76 -2.44 -5.64
N ILE A 85 4.02 -2.82 -6.88
CA ILE A 85 3.06 -2.69 -7.99
C ILE A 85 2.97 -4.00 -8.75
N LYS A 86 1.73 -4.49 -8.91
CA LYS A 86 1.41 -5.60 -9.82
C LYS A 86 1.33 -5.08 -11.26
N ILE A 87 2.10 -5.68 -12.15
CA ILE A 87 2.16 -5.35 -13.57
C ILE A 87 1.05 -6.10 -14.30
N TYR A 88 0.12 -5.34 -14.88
CA TYR A 88 -0.91 -5.88 -15.77
C TYR A 88 -0.38 -5.87 -17.20
N PHE A 89 0.26 -6.95 -17.61
CA PHE A 89 0.79 -7.10 -18.97
C PHE A 89 -0.33 -7.23 -20.01
N LYS A 90 -0.09 -6.68 -21.21
CA LYS A 90 -0.93 -6.92 -22.38
C LYS A 90 -0.99 -8.41 -22.75
N ASN A 91 -2.08 -8.82 -23.41
CA ASN A 91 -2.33 -10.17 -23.91
C ASN A 91 -2.37 -11.28 -22.83
N VAL A 92 -2.58 -10.93 -21.56
CA VAL A 92 -2.70 -11.91 -20.46
C VAL A 92 -4.16 -12.14 -20.05
N HIS A 93 -4.95 -11.07 -19.88
CA HIS A 93 -6.32 -11.19 -19.41
C HIS A 93 -7.32 -10.97 -20.56
N PRO A 94 -8.25 -11.92 -20.83
CA PRO A 94 -9.10 -11.87 -22.02
C PRO A 94 -10.04 -10.66 -22.06
N ARG A 95 -10.48 -10.16 -20.89
CA ARG A 95 -11.31 -8.94 -20.81
C ARG A 95 -10.51 -7.63 -20.86
N TYR A 96 -9.18 -7.71 -20.69
CA TYR A 96 -8.30 -6.54 -20.64
C TYR A 96 -7.04 -6.78 -21.50
N PRO A 97 -7.19 -6.95 -22.82
CA PRO A 97 -6.10 -7.33 -23.71
C PRO A 97 -4.96 -6.29 -23.75
N GLU A 98 -5.27 -5.00 -23.59
CA GLU A 98 -4.28 -3.92 -23.58
C GLU A 98 -3.44 -3.86 -22.29
N GLY A 99 -3.82 -4.58 -21.24
CA GLY A 99 -3.17 -4.52 -19.94
C GLY A 99 -3.35 -3.17 -19.24
N GLY A 100 -2.47 -2.85 -18.30
CA GLY A 100 -2.51 -1.62 -17.50
C GLY A 100 -1.58 -0.55 -18.05
N LYS A 101 -2.12 0.61 -18.47
CA LYS A 101 -1.33 1.75 -19.00
C LYS A 101 -0.18 2.16 -18.07
N MET A 102 -0.50 2.58 -16.84
CA MET A 102 0.51 3.05 -15.87
C MET A 102 1.48 1.94 -15.44
N THR A 103 0.98 0.72 -15.22
CA THR A 103 1.83 -0.36 -14.73
C THR A 103 2.83 -0.84 -15.79
N GLN A 104 2.42 -0.89 -17.06
CA GLN A 104 3.34 -1.21 -18.16
C GLN A 104 4.31 -0.05 -18.44
N TYR A 105 3.89 1.20 -18.27
CA TYR A 105 4.79 2.36 -18.33
C TYR A 105 5.90 2.24 -17.26
N LEU A 106 5.53 1.99 -16.00
CA LEU A 106 6.48 1.78 -14.91
C LEU A 106 7.41 0.60 -15.16
N GLU A 107 6.90 -0.54 -15.64
CA GLU A 107 7.73 -1.71 -15.96
C GLU A 107 8.82 -1.38 -17.00
N ASN A 108 8.51 -0.51 -17.97
CA ASN A 108 9.43 -0.09 -19.02
C ASN A 108 10.37 1.06 -18.63
N MET A 109 10.18 1.70 -17.46
CA MET A 109 11.11 2.71 -16.96
C MET A 109 12.49 2.11 -16.73
N LYS A 110 13.51 2.87 -17.13
CA LYS A 110 14.93 2.62 -16.87
C LYS A 110 15.35 3.31 -15.57
N ILE A 111 16.39 2.79 -14.94
CA ILE A 111 17.01 3.47 -13.80
C ILE A 111 17.48 4.86 -14.27
N GLY A 112 17.15 5.89 -13.49
CA GLY A 112 17.36 7.30 -13.80
C GLY A 112 16.14 8.02 -14.39
N ASP A 113 15.18 7.30 -14.99
CA ASP A 113 13.95 7.91 -15.51
C ASP A 113 13.12 8.49 -14.37
N THR A 114 12.49 9.64 -14.60
CA THR A 114 11.66 10.32 -13.59
C THR A 114 10.17 10.13 -13.84
N ILE A 115 9.38 10.03 -12.77
CA ILE A 115 7.92 10.12 -12.82
C ILE A 115 7.42 11.18 -11.85
N LEU A 116 6.28 11.81 -12.16
CA LEU A 116 5.71 12.86 -11.34
C LEU A 116 4.88 12.27 -10.20
N PHE A 117 5.29 12.57 -8.97
CA PHE A 117 4.52 12.34 -7.75
C PHE A 117 3.68 13.57 -7.41
N ARG A 118 2.46 13.35 -6.93
CA ARG A 118 1.60 14.40 -6.38
C ARG A 118 0.86 13.90 -5.14
N GLY A 119 0.89 14.67 -4.06
CA GLY A 119 0.27 14.32 -2.79
C GLY A 119 0.85 15.13 -1.64
N PRO A 120 0.49 14.79 -0.39
CA PRO A 120 -0.31 13.64 0.02
C PRO A 120 -1.81 13.79 -0.31
N ASN A 121 -2.50 12.67 -0.59
CA ASN A 121 -3.95 12.63 -0.82
C ASN A 121 -4.60 11.53 0.03
N GLY A 122 -5.80 11.78 0.53
CA GLY A 122 -6.55 10.78 1.28
C GLY A 122 -7.65 11.37 2.14
N ARG A 123 -8.49 10.49 2.66
CA ARG A 123 -9.61 10.85 3.54
C ARG A 123 -9.47 10.27 4.93
N LEU A 124 -8.50 9.39 5.15
CA LEU A 124 -8.24 8.71 6.41
C LEU A 124 -6.87 9.14 6.92
N PHE A 125 -6.81 9.46 8.20
CA PHE A 125 -5.61 9.92 8.89
C PHE A 125 -5.49 9.15 10.19
N TYR A 126 -4.40 8.41 10.37
CA TYR A 126 -4.12 7.76 11.65
C TYR A 126 -3.17 8.63 12.47
N HIS A 127 -3.68 9.27 13.52
CA HIS A 127 -2.94 10.27 14.31
C HIS A 127 -2.20 9.68 15.52
N GLY A 128 -2.43 8.39 15.81
CA GLY A 128 -1.88 7.70 16.97
C GLY A 128 -2.89 6.71 17.55
N PRO A 129 -2.62 6.14 18.75
CA PRO A 129 -3.38 5.04 19.32
C PRO A 129 -4.89 5.21 19.27
N GLY A 130 -5.53 4.46 18.37
CA GLY A 130 -6.97 4.46 18.11
C GLY A 130 -7.53 5.75 17.51
N ASN A 131 -6.73 6.80 17.30
CA ASN A 131 -7.22 8.12 16.89
C ASN A 131 -7.23 8.25 15.37
N LEU A 132 -8.41 8.07 14.78
CA LEU A 132 -8.65 8.13 13.36
C LEU A 132 -9.33 9.45 12.99
N GLY A 133 -8.75 10.20 12.05
CA GLY A 133 -9.43 11.28 11.35
C GLY A 133 -10.04 10.76 10.05
N VAL A 134 -11.34 10.94 9.84
CA VAL A 134 -12.00 10.57 8.57
C VAL A 134 -12.72 11.77 7.99
N ARG A 135 -12.44 12.11 6.73
CA ARG A 135 -13.19 13.15 6.01
C ARG A 135 -14.43 12.55 5.34
N PRO A 136 -15.65 13.08 5.60
CA PRO A 136 -16.88 12.65 4.91
C PRO A 136 -16.90 12.97 3.41
N ASP A 137 -16.14 13.96 2.98
CA ASP A 137 -15.94 14.37 1.59
C ASP A 137 -14.58 15.08 1.43
N LYS A 138 -14.27 15.64 0.25
CA LYS A 138 -12.96 16.25 -0.02
C LYS A 138 -12.76 17.61 0.67
N THR A 139 -13.83 18.34 0.95
CA THR A 139 -13.81 19.72 1.46
C THR A 139 -14.01 19.80 2.97
N SER A 140 -14.62 18.77 3.56
CA SER A 140 -14.88 18.69 4.99
C SER A 140 -13.60 18.47 5.79
N LYS A 141 -13.58 19.04 7.00
CA LYS A 141 -12.53 18.76 8.00
C LYS A 141 -12.62 17.28 8.44
N PRO A 142 -11.49 16.64 8.80
CA PRO A 142 -11.54 15.28 9.34
C PRO A 142 -12.32 15.22 10.65
N GLU A 143 -13.28 14.31 10.73
CA GLU A 143 -13.95 13.94 11.97
C GLU A 143 -13.06 12.98 12.75
N LYS A 144 -12.80 13.30 14.01
CA LYS A 144 -12.01 12.43 14.90
C LYS A 144 -12.89 11.31 15.43
N LYS A 145 -12.39 10.09 15.35
CA LYS A 145 -13.01 8.87 15.88
C LYS A 145 -11.96 8.12 16.69
N LEU A 146 -12.32 7.78 17.92
CA LEU A 146 -11.54 6.85 18.73
C LEU A 146 -12.04 5.43 18.42
N VAL A 147 -11.15 4.58 17.92
CA VAL A 147 -11.44 3.20 17.58
C VAL A 147 -10.55 2.25 18.35
N HIS A 148 -11.13 1.17 18.87
CA HIS A 148 -10.39 0.11 19.54
C HIS A 148 -10.09 -1.06 18.62
N HIS A 149 -10.84 -1.19 17.52
CA HIS A 149 -10.70 -2.27 16.54
C HIS A 149 -10.92 -1.74 15.13
N LEU A 150 -9.96 -2.00 14.25
CA LEU A 150 -10.04 -1.77 12.81
C LEU A 150 -10.34 -3.08 12.06
N GLY A 151 -11.52 -3.16 11.45
CA GLY A 151 -11.83 -4.17 10.44
C GLY A 151 -11.31 -3.73 9.08
N MET A 152 -10.56 -4.60 8.40
CA MET A 152 -9.90 -4.34 7.12
C MET A 152 -10.26 -5.42 6.12
N ILE A 153 -10.62 -5.01 4.90
CA ILE A 153 -10.87 -5.90 3.78
C ILE A 153 -10.03 -5.41 2.61
N ALA A 154 -9.16 -6.26 2.08
CA ALA A 154 -8.28 -5.95 0.96
C ALA A 154 -8.41 -7.00 -0.14
N GLY A 155 -8.19 -6.57 -1.39
CA GLY A 155 -8.11 -7.45 -2.54
C GLY A 155 -6.88 -7.13 -3.40
N GLY A 156 -6.05 -8.13 -3.69
CA GLY A 156 -4.83 -7.96 -4.51
C GLY A 156 -3.95 -6.79 -4.05
N THR A 157 -3.70 -5.82 -4.94
CA THR A 157 -2.87 -4.63 -4.65
C THR A 157 -3.47 -3.67 -3.62
N GLY A 158 -4.77 -3.81 -3.30
CA GLY A 158 -5.46 -3.06 -2.25
C GLY A 158 -4.98 -3.35 -0.82
N ILE A 159 -4.00 -4.24 -0.65
CA ILE A 159 -3.33 -4.48 0.64
C ILE A 159 -2.46 -3.31 1.11
N THR A 160 -1.92 -2.51 0.19
CA THR A 160 -0.90 -1.50 0.51
C THR A 160 -1.36 -0.41 1.51
N PRO A 161 -2.61 0.14 1.45
CA PRO A 161 -3.10 1.04 2.51
C PRO A 161 -3.25 0.34 3.86
N MET A 162 -3.65 -0.93 3.85
CA MET A 162 -3.81 -1.71 5.09
C MET A 162 -2.44 -2.00 5.72
N LEU A 163 -1.45 -2.39 4.91
CA LEU A 163 -0.09 -2.64 5.36
C LEU A 163 0.53 -1.39 6.00
N GLN A 164 0.28 -0.21 5.44
CA GLN A 164 0.74 1.06 6.01
C GLN A 164 0.19 1.27 7.44
N LEU A 165 -1.11 1.04 7.64
CA LEU A 165 -1.76 1.11 8.95
C LEU A 165 -1.22 0.04 9.91
N ILE A 166 -1.15 -1.22 9.44
CA ILE A 166 -0.70 -2.36 10.23
C ILE A 166 0.71 -2.10 10.76
N ARG A 167 1.66 -1.75 9.88
CA ARG A 167 3.05 -1.44 10.26
C ARG A 167 3.12 -0.29 11.26
N HIS A 168 2.35 0.77 11.03
CA HIS A 168 2.39 1.94 11.91
C HIS A 168 1.88 1.62 13.32
N ILE A 169 0.78 0.87 13.40
CA ILE A 169 0.16 0.46 14.67
C ILE A 169 1.08 -0.50 15.43
N THR A 170 1.59 -1.55 14.77
CA THR A 170 2.40 -2.58 15.45
C THR A 170 3.79 -2.10 15.84
N LYS A 171 4.33 -1.10 15.13
CA LYS A 171 5.60 -0.46 15.50
C LYS A 171 5.51 0.33 16.81
N ASN A 172 4.33 0.79 17.20
CA ASN A 172 4.14 1.55 18.43
C ASN A 172 3.66 0.63 19.58
N PRO A 173 4.52 0.28 20.56
CA PRO A 173 4.14 -0.63 21.65
C PRO A 173 3.07 -0.06 22.59
N ARG A 174 2.79 1.25 22.53
CA ARG A 174 1.70 1.91 23.28
C ARG A 174 0.37 1.88 22.54
N ASP A 175 0.38 1.54 21.26
CA ASP A 175 -0.82 1.39 20.47
C ASP A 175 -1.42 0.01 20.71
N ARG A 176 -2.63 -0.02 21.24
CA ARG A 176 -3.38 -1.25 21.53
C ARG A 176 -4.55 -1.45 20.59
N THR A 177 -4.61 -0.68 19.49
CA THR A 177 -5.67 -0.82 18.49
C THR A 177 -5.62 -2.22 17.89
N LYS A 178 -6.71 -2.96 18.02
CA LYS A 178 -6.85 -4.29 17.40
C LYS A 178 -7.14 -4.17 15.92
N MET A 179 -6.77 -5.18 15.16
CA MET A 179 -6.83 -5.19 13.71
C MET A 179 -7.26 -6.56 13.22
N SER A 180 -8.26 -6.60 12.34
CA SER A 180 -8.70 -7.81 11.67
C SER A 180 -8.69 -7.61 10.17
N LEU A 181 -7.87 -8.37 9.45
CA LEU A 181 -7.72 -8.29 7.99
C LEU A 181 -8.30 -9.53 7.32
N ILE A 182 -9.24 -9.34 6.40
CA ILE A 182 -9.60 -10.33 5.38
C ILE A 182 -8.91 -9.93 4.07
N PHE A 183 -8.02 -10.78 3.57
CA PHE A 183 -7.24 -10.50 2.36
C PHE A 183 -7.57 -11.48 1.23
N ALA A 184 -8.26 -10.96 0.21
CA ALA A 184 -8.71 -11.70 -0.96
C ALA A 184 -7.68 -11.67 -2.11
N ASN A 185 -7.37 -12.84 -2.69
CA ASN A 185 -6.49 -12.97 -3.85
C ASN A 185 -7.04 -14.03 -4.83
N GLN A 186 -6.55 -14.06 -6.07
CA GLN A 186 -7.01 -15.09 -7.03
C GLN A 186 -6.42 -16.46 -6.71
N THR A 187 -5.11 -16.53 -6.49
CA THR A 187 -4.41 -17.76 -6.08
C THR A 187 -3.50 -17.47 -4.90
N GLU A 188 -2.96 -18.52 -4.29
CA GLU A 188 -2.00 -18.40 -3.19
C GLU A 188 -0.71 -17.66 -3.61
N GLN A 189 -0.27 -17.84 -4.86
CA GLN A 189 0.93 -17.18 -5.41
C GLN A 189 0.72 -15.68 -5.66
N ASP A 190 -0.52 -15.21 -5.68
CA ASP A 190 -0.87 -13.79 -5.84
C ASP A 190 -0.86 -13.03 -4.51
N ILE A 191 -0.72 -13.71 -3.36
CA ILE A 191 -0.73 -13.05 -2.04
C ILE A 191 0.52 -12.19 -1.88
N LEU A 192 0.36 -10.89 -2.07
CA LEU A 192 1.40 -9.89 -1.85
C LEU A 192 1.77 -9.82 -0.36
N VAL A 193 3.07 -9.60 -0.07
CA VAL A 193 3.62 -9.40 1.28
C VAL A 193 3.20 -10.47 2.31
N ARG A 194 2.92 -11.70 1.87
CA ARG A 194 2.42 -12.79 2.72
C ARG A 194 3.27 -13.05 3.95
N LYS A 195 4.57 -13.30 3.75
CA LYS A 195 5.51 -13.63 4.83
C LYS A 195 5.53 -12.56 5.92
N GLU A 196 5.45 -11.30 5.52
CA GLU A 196 5.41 -10.19 6.45
C GLU A 196 4.10 -10.14 7.24
N LEU A 197 2.95 -10.29 6.57
CA LEU A 197 1.66 -10.29 7.27
C LEU A 197 1.56 -11.45 8.26
N GLU A 198 2.03 -12.65 7.89
CA GLU A 198 2.06 -13.83 8.76
C GLU A 198 3.00 -13.61 9.96
N GLU A 199 4.16 -13.00 9.75
CA GLU A 199 5.09 -12.69 10.83
C GLU A 199 4.52 -11.65 11.80
N ILE A 200 3.87 -10.60 11.29
CA ILE A 200 3.19 -9.61 12.14
C ILE A 200 2.06 -10.27 12.93
N ALA A 201 1.26 -11.15 12.31
CA ALA A 201 0.18 -11.86 12.98
C ALA A 201 0.71 -12.82 14.07
N ARG A 202 1.90 -13.41 13.86
CA ARG A 202 2.57 -14.26 14.84
C ARG A 202 3.10 -13.46 16.02
N ILE A 203 3.81 -12.36 15.76
CA ILE A 203 4.41 -11.51 16.81
C ILE A 203 3.32 -10.77 17.61
N HIS A 204 2.29 -10.27 16.94
CA HIS A 204 1.23 -9.43 17.51
C HIS A 204 -0.11 -10.18 17.58
N SER A 205 -0.10 -11.45 17.97
CA SER A 205 -1.27 -12.35 17.90
C SER A 205 -2.50 -11.91 18.72
N ASP A 206 -2.32 -11.06 19.73
CA ASP A 206 -3.38 -10.45 20.53
C ASP A 206 -3.97 -9.17 19.92
N GLN A 207 -3.27 -8.60 18.92
CA GLN A 207 -3.57 -7.31 18.31
C GLN A 207 -3.92 -7.42 16.82
N PHE A 208 -3.29 -8.32 16.06
CA PHE A 208 -3.49 -8.47 14.62
C PHE A 208 -3.95 -9.88 14.27
N HIS A 209 -5.13 -9.95 13.66
CA HIS A 209 -5.73 -11.19 13.18
C HIS A 209 -5.86 -11.16 11.67
N LEU A 210 -5.45 -12.25 11.03
CA LEU A 210 -5.28 -12.35 9.58
C LEU A 210 -6.06 -13.54 9.01
N TRP A 211 -6.86 -13.25 7.99
CA TRP A 211 -7.59 -14.23 7.20
C TRP A 211 -7.33 -14.02 5.73
N TYR A 212 -7.35 -15.12 4.99
CA TYR A 212 -7.21 -15.11 3.55
C TYR A 212 -8.47 -15.70 2.91
N THR A 213 -8.78 -15.25 1.70
CA THR A 213 -9.75 -15.90 0.83
C THR A 213 -9.19 -15.95 -0.58
N LEU A 214 -9.40 -17.08 -1.27
CA LEU A 214 -8.84 -17.34 -2.59
C LEU A 214 -9.95 -17.69 -3.57
N ASP A 215 -9.96 -17.05 -4.74
CA ASP A 215 -10.90 -17.41 -5.81
C ASP A 215 -10.63 -18.84 -6.34
N ARG A 216 -9.35 -19.21 -6.41
CA ARG A 216 -8.85 -20.50 -6.91
C ARG A 216 -7.83 -21.08 -5.91
N PRO A 217 -8.30 -21.74 -4.83
CA PRO A 217 -7.42 -22.38 -3.86
C PRO A 217 -6.71 -23.61 -4.46
N PRO A 218 -5.47 -23.93 -4.03
CA PRO A 218 -4.83 -25.18 -4.41
C PRO A 218 -5.57 -26.38 -3.79
N ILE A 219 -5.50 -27.52 -4.46
CA ILE A 219 -6.26 -28.74 -4.11
C ILE A 219 -6.04 -29.17 -2.65
N ALA A 220 -4.81 -29.02 -2.13
CA ALA A 220 -4.47 -29.37 -0.75
C ALA A 220 -5.15 -28.48 0.33
N LEU A 221 -5.53 -27.24 -0.02
CA LEU A 221 -6.19 -26.33 0.91
C LEU A 221 -7.68 -26.63 1.10
N CYS A 222 -8.31 -27.35 0.16
CA CYS A 222 -9.68 -27.86 0.34
C CYS A 222 -9.76 -29.00 1.38
N SER A 223 -8.61 -29.54 1.83
CA SER A 223 -8.52 -30.71 2.71
C SER A 223 -7.96 -30.44 4.11
N ALA A 224 -7.57 -29.21 4.46
CA ALA A 224 -6.89 -28.92 5.73
C ALA A 224 -7.66 -27.91 6.60
N GLU A 225 -8.19 -28.39 7.74
CA GLU A 225 -8.67 -27.56 8.85
C GLU A 225 -7.48 -27.20 9.76
N GLY A 226 -6.96 -25.96 9.72
CA GLY A 226 -5.99 -25.52 10.73
C GLY A 226 -5.18 -24.27 10.43
N THR A 227 -5.46 -23.20 11.20
CA THR A 227 -4.53 -22.10 11.60
C THR A 227 -3.91 -21.20 10.52
N ALA A 228 -4.66 -20.95 9.45
CA ALA A 228 -5.05 -19.63 8.98
C ALA A 228 -6.35 -19.92 8.25
N ARG A 229 -7.51 -19.37 8.67
CA ARG A 229 -8.78 -19.75 8.05
C ARG A 229 -8.83 -19.14 6.64
N LEU A 230 -8.17 -19.83 5.70
CA LEU A 230 -8.37 -19.77 4.28
C LEU A 230 -9.76 -20.37 4.04
N SER A 231 -10.80 -19.55 4.11
CA SER A 231 -12.16 -20.04 3.83
C SER A 231 -12.34 -20.14 2.32
N SER A 232 -12.82 -21.29 1.84
CA SER A 232 -13.09 -21.55 0.42
C SER A 232 -14.28 -20.78 -0.16
N SER A 233 -14.99 -19.96 0.62
CA SER A 233 -15.96 -18.99 0.11
C SER A 233 -16.54 -18.14 1.25
N MET A 234 -16.38 -16.82 1.18
CA MET A 234 -17.33 -15.87 1.78
C MET A 234 -18.12 -15.28 0.62
N GLN A 235 -19.28 -15.88 0.31
CA GLN A 235 -20.22 -15.28 -0.63
C GLN A 235 -20.90 -14.09 0.04
N PHE A 236 -20.38 -12.89 -0.19
CA PHE A 236 -21.13 -11.66 0.08
C PHE A 236 -22.32 -11.63 -0.87
N HIS A 237 -23.51 -11.92 -0.35
CA HIS A 237 -24.76 -11.69 -1.07
C HIS A 237 -24.89 -10.17 -1.25
N LYS A 238 -25.15 -9.75 -2.49
CA LYS A 238 -25.39 -8.34 -2.84
C LYS A 238 -26.63 -7.80 -2.16
#